data_AF-A0A9X8CZ29-F1
#
_entry.id   AF-A0A9X8CZ29-F1
#
_cell.length_a   1.000
_cell.length_b   1.000
_cell.length_c   1.000
_cell.angle_alpha   90.00
_cell.angle_beta   90.00
_cell.angle_gamma   90.00
#
_symmetry.space_group_name_H-M   'P 1'
#
loop_
_entity.id
_entity.type
_entity.pdbx_description
1 polymer ?
#
loop_
_entity_poly.entity_id
_entity_poly.type
_entity_poly.pdbx_seq_one_letter_code
_entity_poly.pdbx_strand_id
1 'polypeptide(L)'
;MPRTLSVSSAAIPVVLGQAALQPVRLSGHEGLNGLFAYELLLKTPDALGLSGVSLAADFDLDAFIGREISCEIELDGSDVGPRQINALITDAALWGEEGRHLQYKLTLRPWLHLATLRTDCRIFQDLNVVQILDALLASYPFPVDKRLLEHYPVRDYQTQFNESDFAFFVRLCQEWGISYHFEHSGGRHRLVLSDAMGAYETGDPLYQQVEYHAPGWKIDAEYIHSFVPAHSLTSGAYATRDYDY
;
A
#
# COMPACT_ATOMS: atom_id res chain seq x y z
N MET A 1 13.68 5.06 -24.70
CA MET A 1 12.57 4.11 -24.58
C MET A 1 11.66 4.63 -23.48
N PRO A 2 10.33 4.66 -23.67
CA PRO A 2 9.44 4.90 -22.54
C PRO A 2 9.74 3.86 -21.47
N ARG A 3 9.78 4.29 -20.20
CA ARG A 3 10.16 3.43 -19.10
C ARG A 3 8.87 2.81 -18.58
N THR A 4 8.80 1.48 -18.61
CA THR A 4 7.69 0.69 -18.03
C THR A 4 7.41 1.04 -16.56
N LEU A 5 8.38 1.61 -15.85
CA LEU A 5 8.24 2.11 -14.49
C LEU A 5 8.76 3.55 -14.40
N SER A 6 7.92 4.45 -13.91
CA SER A 6 8.27 5.82 -13.58
C SER A 6 7.96 6.12 -12.10
N VAL A 7 8.63 7.11 -11.53
CA VAL A 7 8.50 7.46 -10.12
C VAL A 7 8.51 8.98 -9.97
N SER A 8 7.61 9.50 -9.14
CA SER A 8 7.57 10.91 -8.76
C SER A 8 7.43 11.06 -7.24
N SER A 9 8.21 11.97 -6.67
CA SER A 9 8.10 12.36 -5.26
C SER A 9 8.78 13.71 -5.07
N ALA A 10 8.21 14.56 -4.21
CA ALA A 10 8.86 15.80 -3.79
C ALA A 10 10.13 15.55 -2.96
N ALA A 11 10.33 14.32 -2.46
CA ALA A 11 11.50 13.95 -1.69
C ALA A 11 12.73 13.66 -2.56
N ILE A 12 12.52 13.24 -3.82
CA ILE A 12 13.63 12.98 -4.74
C ILE A 12 14.13 14.32 -5.27
N PRO A 13 15.41 14.69 -5.02
CA PRO A 13 15.93 15.98 -5.44
C PRO A 13 16.01 16.09 -6.97
N VAL A 14 15.95 17.32 -7.46
CA VAL A 14 16.13 17.64 -8.87
C VAL A 14 17.51 18.26 -9.06
N VAL A 15 18.32 17.66 -9.92
CA VAL A 15 19.68 18.10 -10.26
C VAL A 15 19.72 18.39 -11.75
N LEU A 16 20.17 19.60 -12.13
CA LEU A 16 20.23 20.04 -13.53
C LEU A 16 18.90 19.90 -14.29
N GLY A 17 17.77 20.12 -13.60
CA GLY A 17 16.42 20.04 -14.18
C GLY A 17 15.89 18.62 -14.41
N GLN A 18 16.57 17.59 -13.89
CA GLN A 18 16.14 16.19 -13.96
C GLN A 18 16.10 15.57 -12.57
N ALA A 19 15.23 14.58 -12.35
CA ALA A 19 15.21 13.83 -11.10
C ALA A 19 16.57 13.16 -10.88
N ALA A 20 17.12 13.30 -9.68
CA ALA A 20 18.45 12.80 -9.34
C ALA A 20 18.52 11.27 -9.22
N LEU A 21 17.36 10.61 -9.18
CA LEU A 21 17.21 9.17 -9.08
C LEU A 21 16.25 8.66 -10.16
N GLN A 22 16.55 7.48 -10.72
CA GLN A 22 15.70 6.77 -11.68
C GLN A 22 15.35 5.38 -11.14
N PRO A 23 14.12 4.88 -11.39
CA PRO A 23 13.73 3.55 -10.94
C PRO A 23 14.45 2.44 -11.70
N VAL A 24 14.80 1.39 -10.97
CA VAL A 24 15.41 0.15 -11.49
C VAL A 24 14.43 -1.00 -11.35
N ARG A 25 13.83 -1.14 -10.17
CA ARG A 25 12.95 -2.25 -9.84
C ARG A 25 11.98 -1.85 -8.74
N LEU A 26 10.73 -2.28 -8.89
CA LEU A 26 9.74 -2.29 -7.82
C LEU A 26 9.38 -3.75 -7.53
N SER A 27 9.34 -4.11 -6.25
CA SER A 27 9.01 -5.47 -5.80
C SER A 27 8.24 -5.39 -4.51
N GLY A 28 7.17 -6.14 -4.33
CA GLY A 28 6.41 -6.06 -3.07
C GLY A 28 5.28 -7.06 -2.98
N HIS A 29 4.54 -6.94 -1.88
CA HIS A 29 3.35 -7.73 -1.61
C HIS A 29 2.20 -6.82 -1.19
N GLU A 30 1.00 -7.18 -1.63
CA GLU A 30 -0.26 -6.55 -1.25
C GLU A 30 -1.33 -7.64 -1.09
N GLY A 31 -2.40 -7.32 -0.38
CA GLY A 31 -3.52 -8.23 -0.17
C GLY A 31 -4.65 -7.57 0.61
N LEU A 32 -5.82 -8.21 0.60
CA LEU A 32 -6.93 -7.80 1.44
C LEU A 32 -6.54 -7.95 2.91
N ASN A 33 -6.99 -7.01 3.74
CA ASN A 33 -6.78 -7.01 5.19
C ASN A 33 -5.29 -7.02 5.60
N GLY A 34 -4.42 -6.47 4.76
CA GLY A 34 -2.99 -6.34 5.04
C GLY A 34 -2.45 -4.98 4.62
N LEU A 35 -1.40 -4.53 5.31
CA LEU A 35 -0.60 -3.39 4.86
C LEU A 35 0.28 -3.86 3.71
N PHE A 36 0.16 -3.23 2.53
CA PHE A 36 1.09 -3.49 1.44
C PHE A 36 2.51 -3.04 1.84
N ALA A 37 3.52 -3.69 1.26
CA ALA A 37 4.89 -3.25 1.39
C ALA A 37 5.62 -3.46 0.06
N TYR A 38 6.26 -2.40 -0.44
CA TYR A 38 7.09 -2.46 -1.63
C TYR A 38 8.51 -2.01 -1.32
N GLU A 39 9.48 -2.69 -1.91
CA GLU A 39 10.85 -2.24 -2.05
C GLU A 39 11.04 -1.62 -3.43
N LEU A 40 11.46 -0.35 -3.46
CA LEU A 40 11.80 0.39 -4.66
C LEU A 40 13.32 0.59 -4.72
N LEU A 41 13.94 -0.01 -5.73
CA LEU A 41 15.35 0.19 -6.04
C LEU A 41 15.48 1.33 -7.05
N LEU A 42 16.25 2.34 -6.68
CA LEU A 42 16.56 3.52 -7.46
C LEU A 42 18.06 3.55 -7.76
N LYS A 43 18.46 4.26 -8.82
CA LYS A 43 19.87 4.54 -9.09
C LYS A 43 20.12 5.95 -9.59
N THR A 44 21.36 6.44 -9.50
CA THR A 44 21.75 7.70 -10.13
C THR A 44 21.72 7.60 -11.67
N PRO A 45 21.20 8.61 -12.40
CA PRO A 45 21.29 8.68 -13.85
C PRO A 45 22.73 8.82 -14.37
N ASP A 46 23.06 8.14 -15.48
CA ASP A 46 24.36 8.30 -16.16
C ASP A 46 24.62 9.77 -16.55
N ALA A 47 23.57 10.47 -17.01
CA ALA A 47 23.65 11.83 -17.53
C ALA A 47 24.12 12.86 -16.49
N LEU A 48 23.91 12.58 -15.19
CA LEU A 48 24.29 13.48 -14.12
C LEU A 48 25.74 13.26 -13.64
N GLY A 49 26.42 12.21 -14.11
CA GLY A 49 27.81 11.92 -13.71
C GLY A 49 27.99 11.69 -12.20
N LEU A 50 26.91 11.37 -11.50
CA LEU A 50 26.87 11.11 -10.05
C LEU A 50 27.35 9.68 -9.77
N SER A 51 28.61 9.41 -10.10
CA SER A 51 29.27 8.11 -9.92
C SER A 51 30.30 8.16 -8.78
N GLY A 52 30.37 7.08 -7.98
CA GLY A 52 31.29 6.94 -6.85
C GLY A 52 30.92 7.85 -5.67
N VAL A 53 31.74 7.83 -4.61
CA VAL A 53 31.66 8.69 -3.40
C VAL A 53 31.93 10.19 -3.71
N SER A 54 31.36 10.70 -4.79
CA SER A 54 31.27 12.12 -5.07
C SER A 54 30.29 12.72 -4.06
N LEU A 55 30.71 13.80 -3.38
CA LEU A 55 29.87 14.62 -2.49
C LEU A 55 28.52 15.05 -3.11
N ALA A 56 28.38 14.97 -4.43
CA ALA A 56 27.16 15.31 -5.17
C ALA A 56 26.04 14.26 -5.10
N ALA A 57 26.32 13.04 -4.60
CA ALA A 57 25.32 11.97 -4.45
C ALA A 57 25.06 11.59 -2.98
N ASP A 58 25.53 12.41 -2.04
CA ASP A 58 25.19 12.28 -0.62
C ASP A 58 23.82 12.92 -0.36
N PHE A 59 22.75 12.25 -0.77
CA PHE A 59 21.40 12.73 -0.55
C PHE A 59 21.03 12.58 0.93
N ASP A 60 20.42 13.62 1.50
CA ASP A 60 19.82 13.56 2.83
C ASP A 60 18.60 12.62 2.80
N LEU A 61 18.84 11.34 3.13
CA LEU A 61 17.80 10.31 3.13
C LEU A 61 16.79 10.51 4.27
N ASP A 62 17.14 11.23 5.33
CA ASP A 62 16.19 11.54 6.41
C ASP A 62 15.08 12.46 5.88
N ALA A 63 15.40 13.35 4.93
CA ALA A 63 14.41 14.19 4.26
C ALA A 63 13.41 13.39 3.40
N PHE A 64 13.72 12.13 3.06
CA PHE A 64 12.83 11.25 2.29
C PHE A 64 11.77 10.61 3.17
N ILE A 65 12.10 10.34 4.44
CA ILE A 65 11.23 9.61 5.36
C ILE A 65 9.93 10.36 5.61
N GLY A 66 8.81 9.62 5.57
CA GLY A 66 7.47 10.14 5.77
C GLY A 66 6.89 10.91 4.57
N ARG A 67 7.65 11.07 3.48
CA ARG A 67 7.14 11.73 2.26
C ARG A 67 6.35 10.76 1.40
N GLU A 68 5.38 11.31 0.68
CA GLU A 68 4.60 10.59 -0.33
C GLU A 68 5.46 10.35 -1.59
N ILE A 69 5.27 9.19 -2.20
CA ILE A 69 5.87 8.79 -3.47
C ILE A 69 4.82 8.08 -4.33
N SER A 70 4.86 8.36 -5.63
CA SER A 70 4.00 7.75 -6.62
C SER A 70 4.88 6.98 -7.61
N CYS A 71 4.62 5.68 -7.74
CA CYS A 71 5.18 4.83 -8.78
C CYS A 71 4.12 4.58 -9.84
N GLU A 72 4.44 4.77 -11.10
CA GLU A 72 3.56 4.53 -12.22
C GLU A 72 4.12 3.41 -13.08
N ILE A 73 3.31 2.38 -13.30
CA ILE A 73 3.64 1.24 -14.15
C ILE A 73 2.81 1.38 -15.43
N GLU A 74 3.50 1.46 -16.57
CA GLU A 74 2.85 1.43 -17.87
C GLU A 74 2.21 0.05 -18.07
N LEU A 75 0.93 0.04 -18.43
CA LEU A 75 0.17 -1.16 -18.74
C LEU A 75 0.07 -1.34 -20.25
N ASP A 76 -0.05 -2.58 -20.70
CA ASP A 76 -0.27 -2.86 -22.12
C ASP A 76 -1.70 -2.46 -22.52
N GLY A 77 -1.83 -1.61 -23.54
CA GLY A 77 -3.11 -1.09 -24.03
C GLY A 77 -3.18 0.43 -23.98
N SER A 78 -3.50 1.08 -25.10
CA SER A 78 -3.39 2.54 -25.25
C SER A 78 -4.35 3.35 -24.37
N ASP A 79 -5.41 2.72 -23.86
CA ASP A 79 -6.56 3.41 -23.27
C ASP A 79 -6.66 3.21 -21.75
N VAL A 80 -5.86 2.32 -21.17
CA VAL A 80 -5.80 2.07 -19.73
C VAL A 80 -4.61 2.86 -19.20
N GLY A 81 -4.88 3.96 -18.49
CA GLY A 81 -3.81 4.78 -17.91
C GLY A 81 -2.85 3.95 -17.02
N PRO A 82 -1.69 4.50 -16.64
CA PRO A 82 -0.70 3.75 -15.88
C PRO A 82 -1.26 3.29 -14.53
N ARG A 83 -0.89 2.08 -14.11
CA ARG A 83 -1.17 1.61 -12.76
C ARG A 83 -0.34 2.41 -11.76
N GLN A 84 -1.02 3.01 -10.79
CA GLN A 84 -0.35 3.76 -9.72
C GLN A 84 -0.13 2.90 -8.48
N ILE A 85 1.05 3.02 -7.88
CA ILE A 85 1.36 2.56 -6.52
C ILE A 85 1.85 3.78 -5.74
N ASN A 86 0.96 4.32 -4.94
CA ASN A 86 1.16 5.52 -4.13
C ASN A 86 1.35 5.11 -2.67
N ALA A 87 2.37 5.65 -2.00
CA ALA A 87 2.78 5.19 -0.68
C ALA A 87 3.55 6.28 0.10
N LEU A 88 3.83 5.99 1.38
CA LEU A 88 4.83 6.72 2.15
C LEU A 88 6.18 6.00 2.10
N ILE A 89 7.26 6.78 2.04
CA ILE A 89 8.62 6.27 2.24
C ILE A 89 8.84 6.07 3.74
N THR A 90 8.95 4.83 4.20
CA THR A 90 9.16 4.52 5.63
C THR A 90 10.60 4.24 5.98
N ASP A 91 11.39 3.78 5.00
CA ASP A 91 12.80 3.48 5.16
C ASP A 91 13.52 3.89 3.87
N ALA A 92 14.71 4.47 4.01
CA ALA A 92 15.57 4.86 2.89
C ALA A 92 17.01 4.49 3.21
N ALA A 93 17.71 3.88 2.26
CA ALA A 93 19.10 3.48 2.44
C ALA A 93 19.90 3.67 1.14
N LEU A 94 21.16 4.11 1.28
CA LEU A 94 22.17 3.90 0.25
C LEU A 94 22.48 2.40 0.21
N TRP A 95 22.08 1.74 -0.86
CA TRP A 95 22.14 0.29 -0.99
C TRP A 95 23.50 -0.21 -1.46
N GLY A 96 24.20 0.59 -2.28
CA GLY A 96 25.56 0.29 -2.72
C GLY A 96 25.88 0.93 -4.07
N GLU A 97 26.97 0.46 -4.67
CA GLU A 97 27.42 0.85 -6.01
C GLU A 97 27.20 -0.31 -6.99
N GLU A 98 26.63 -0.01 -8.15
CA GLU A 98 26.54 -0.93 -9.28
C GLU A 98 27.16 -0.29 -10.52
N GLY A 99 28.37 -0.73 -10.87
CA GLY A 99 29.14 -0.15 -11.97
C GLY A 99 29.48 1.32 -11.69
N ARG A 100 28.84 2.24 -12.42
CA ARG A 100 29.03 3.70 -12.25
C ARG A 100 27.86 4.38 -11.56
N HIS A 101 26.92 3.60 -11.01
CA HIS A 101 25.72 4.13 -10.38
C HIS A 101 25.76 3.88 -8.88
N LEU A 102 25.27 4.85 -8.11
CA LEU A 102 24.88 4.62 -6.73
C LEU A 102 23.43 4.15 -6.72
N GLN A 103 23.15 3.11 -5.95
CA GLN A 103 21.83 2.53 -5.77
C GLN A 103 21.25 2.92 -4.41
N TYR A 104 19.95 3.21 -4.39
CA TYR A 104 19.20 3.54 -3.18
C TYR A 104 18.02 2.60 -3.08
N LYS A 105 17.74 2.13 -1.87
CA LYS A 105 16.58 1.28 -1.59
C LYS A 105 15.61 2.05 -0.71
N LEU A 106 14.36 2.18 -1.19
CA LEU A 106 13.26 2.75 -0.42
C LEU A 106 12.28 1.65 -0.04
N THR A 107 11.79 1.66 1.20
CA THR A 107 10.65 0.85 1.63
C THR A 107 9.40 1.70 1.63
N LEU A 108 8.38 1.24 0.92
CA LEU A 108 7.13 1.94 0.67
C LEU A 108 5.99 1.20 1.38
N ARG A 109 5.23 1.92 2.21
CA ARG A 109 4.09 1.36 2.97
C ARG A 109 2.90 2.32 2.92
N PRO A 110 1.65 1.85 3.14
CA PRO A 110 0.52 2.74 3.24
C PRO A 110 0.67 3.66 4.45
N TRP A 111 0.01 4.82 4.41
CA TRP A 111 -0.14 5.71 5.55
C TRP A 111 -0.62 4.99 6.83
N LEU A 112 -1.44 3.95 6.72
CA LEU A 112 -1.94 3.18 7.87
C LEU A 112 -0.81 2.48 8.64
N HIS A 113 0.37 2.31 8.04
CA HIS A 113 1.57 1.87 8.76
C HIS A 113 1.94 2.82 9.90
N LEU A 114 1.65 4.13 9.80
CA LEU A 114 1.87 5.06 10.90
C LEU A 114 1.10 4.66 12.17
N ALA A 115 -0.04 3.98 12.03
CA ALA A 115 -0.81 3.46 13.15
C ALA A 115 -0.15 2.25 13.84
N THR A 116 0.87 1.62 13.24
CA THR A 116 1.67 0.59 13.92
C THR A 116 2.71 1.19 14.86
N LEU A 117 3.03 2.48 14.70
CA LEU A 117 4.12 3.16 15.42
C LEU A 117 3.64 3.89 16.70
N ARG A 118 2.32 3.93 16.92
CA ARG A 118 1.71 4.54 18.10
C ARG A 118 0.98 3.47 18.91
N THR A 119 1.24 3.46 20.22
CA THR A 119 0.54 2.63 21.22
C THR A 119 -0.16 3.54 22.22
N ASP A 120 -1.38 3.16 22.62
CA ASP A 120 -2.21 3.99 23.49
C ASP A 120 -3.13 3.16 24.40
N CYS A 121 -3.72 3.84 25.40
CA CYS A 121 -4.79 3.32 26.25
C CYS A 121 -5.98 4.29 26.17
N ARG A 122 -7.05 3.91 25.47
CA ARG A 122 -8.22 4.77 25.21
C ARG A 122 -9.53 4.03 25.48
N ILE A 123 -10.48 4.78 26.03
CA ILE A 123 -11.84 4.30 26.31
C ILE A 123 -12.80 4.99 25.32
N PHE A 124 -13.66 4.19 24.70
CA PHE A 124 -14.75 4.61 23.85
C PHE A 124 -16.06 4.14 24.49
N GLN A 125 -17.01 5.04 24.68
CA GLN A 125 -18.29 4.77 25.34
C GLN A 125 -19.43 5.24 24.44
N ASP A 126 -20.52 4.49 24.40
CA ASP A 126 -21.73 4.80 23.65
C ASP A 126 -21.46 5.08 22.15
N LEU A 127 -20.51 4.34 21.56
CA LEU A 127 -20.15 4.43 20.14
C LEU A 127 -20.31 3.09 19.44
N ASN A 128 -20.69 3.11 18.16
CA ASN A 128 -20.58 1.95 17.29
C ASN A 128 -19.15 1.83 16.72
N VAL A 129 -18.82 0.68 16.14
CA VAL A 129 -17.47 0.41 15.61
C VAL A 129 -17.00 1.45 14.59
N VAL A 130 -17.87 1.92 13.70
CA VAL A 130 -17.50 2.89 12.66
C VAL A 130 -17.11 4.23 13.27
N GLN A 131 -17.84 4.69 14.29
CA GLN A 131 -17.51 5.91 15.03
C GLN A 131 -16.18 5.76 15.80
N ILE A 132 -15.91 4.57 16.34
CA ILE A 132 -14.64 4.28 17.01
C ILE A 132 -13.48 4.30 15.99
N LEU A 133 -13.66 3.69 14.82
CA LEU A 133 -12.67 3.73 13.73
C LEU A 133 -12.44 5.16 13.24
N ASP A 134 -13.49 5.97 13.11
CA ASP A 134 -13.36 7.38 12.75
C ASP A 134 -12.55 8.16 13.80
N ALA A 135 -12.86 7.99 15.09
CA ALA A 135 -12.13 8.64 16.17
C ALA A 135 -10.66 8.17 16.26
N LEU A 136 -10.41 6.89 16.01
CA LEU A 136 -9.07 6.29 15.96
C LEU A 136 -8.25 6.88 14.81
N LEU A 137 -8.83 6.94 13.62
CA LEU A 137 -8.15 7.36 12.39
C LEU A 137 -8.08 8.89 12.22
N ALA A 138 -8.87 9.67 12.97
CA ALA A 138 -8.91 11.14 12.88
C ALA A 138 -7.55 11.84 13.11
N SER A 139 -6.60 11.20 13.80
CA SER A 139 -5.24 11.73 14.00
C SER A 139 -4.36 11.64 12.74
N TYR A 140 -4.80 10.90 11.72
CA TYR A 140 -4.05 10.66 10.49
C TYR A 140 -4.71 11.45 9.34
N PRO A 141 -4.01 12.43 8.73
CA PRO A 141 -4.59 13.32 7.73
C PRO A 141 -4.65 12.67 6.34
N PHE A 142 -5.21 11.46 6.26
CA PHE A 142 -5.26 10.66 5.04
C PHE A 142 -6.70 10.19 4.75
N PRO A 143 -7.05 10.01 3.47
CA PRO A 143 -8.41 9.66 3.09
C PRO A 143 -8.78 8.22 3.51
N VAL A 144 -9.97 8.11 4.09
CA VAL A 144 -10.66 6.86 4.40
C VAL A 144 -11.99 6.90 3.68
N ASP A 145 -12.24 5.91 2.83
CA ASP A 145 -13.54 5.67 2.20
C ASP A 145 -14.25 4.51 2.91
N LYS A 146 -15.54 4.68 3.17
CA LYS A 146 -16.36 3.72 3.93
C LYS A 146 -17.50 3.25 3.04
N ARG A 147 -17.37 2.03 2.52
CA ARG A 147 -18.36 1.36 1.66
C ARG A 147 -19.02 0.24 2.46
N LEU A 148 -19.70 0.64 3.53
CA LEU A 148 -20.33 -0.26 4.51
C LEU A 148 -21.85 -0.27 4.31
N LEU A 149 -22.45 -1.46 4.26
CA LEU A 149 -23.89 -1.68 4.08
C LEU A 149 -24.58 -2.13 5.38
N GLU A 150 -23.84 -2.74 6.30
CA GLU A 150 -24.39 -3.24 7.55
C GLU A 150 -24.66 -2.12 8.56
N HIS A 151 -25.51 -2.43 9.55
CA HIS A 151 -25.77 -1.56 10.68
C HIS A 151 -25.04 -2.11 11.90
N TYR A 152 -24.14 -1.30 12.45
CA TYR A 152 -23.36 -1.69 13.63
C TYR A 152 -24.03 -1.19 14.91
N PRO A 153 -24.25 -2.06 15.92
CA PRO A 153 -24.82 -1.64 17.19
C PRO A 153 -23.86 -0.74 17.95
N VAL A 154 -24.44 0.14 18.75
CA VAL A 154 -23.69 0.94 19.72
C VAL A 154 -23.23 0.03 20.86
N ARG A 155 -21.99 0.22 21.30
CA ARG A 155 -21.43 -0.46 22.48
C ARG A 155 -21.35 0.53 23.64
N ASP A 156 -21.82 0.10 24.81
CA ASP A 156 -21.69 0.87 26.04
C ASP A 156 -20.22 1.16 26.37
N TYR A 157 -19.33 0.21 26.07
CA TYR A 157 -17.92 0.30 26.43
C TYR A 157 -17.02 -0.50 25.48
N GLN A 158 -16.00 0.15 24.92
CA GLN A 158 -14.92 -0.45 24.13
C GLN A 158 -13.58 0.17 24.54
N THR A 159 -12.55 -0.64 24.76
CA THR A 159 -11.21 -0.17 25.13
C THR A 159 -10.17 -0.57 24.10
N GLN A 160 -9.25 0.36 23.82
CA GLN A 160 -7.90 0.10 23.30
C GLN A 160 -6.97 0.04 24.52
N PHE A 161 -6.34 -1.10 24.80
CA PHE A 161 -5.51 -1.25 26.00
C PHE A 161 -4.12 -1.76 25.67
N ASN A 162 -3.11 -0.89 25.77
CA ASN A 162 -1.70 -1.23 25.58
C ASN A 162 -1.43 -1.96 24.25
N GLU A 163 -2.10 -1.52 23.21
CA GLU A 163 -1.98 -2.04 21.85
C GLU A 163 -1.82 -0.87 20.88
N SER A 164 -1.20 -1.13 19.72
CA SER A 164 -1.05 -0.08 18.71
C SER A 164 -2.38 0.31 18.10
N ASP A 165 -2.45 1.51 17.53
CA ASP A 165 -3.66 1.98 16.84
C ASP A 165 -4.04 1.03 15.70
N PHE A 166 -3.04 0.48 14.99
CA PHE A 166 -3.26 -0.54 13.98
C PHE A 166 -3.75 -1.87 14.55
N ALA A 167 -3.19 -2.34 15.67
CA ALA A 167 -3.64 -3.59 16.30
C ALA A 167 -5.10 -3.49 16.74
N PHE A 168 -5.48 -2.34 17.34
CA PHE A 168 -6.86 -2.05 17.71
C PHE A 168 -7.79 -1.97 16.50
N PHE A 169 -7.35 -1.28 15.44
CA PHE A 169 -8.07 -1.21 14.16
C PHE A 169 -8.35 -2.61 13.59
N VAL A 170 -7.31 -3.45 13.49
CA VAL A 170 -7.44 -4.81 12.94
C VAL A 170 -8.37 -5.67 13.80
N ARG A 171 -8.26 -5.58 15.13
CA ARG A 171 -9.13 -6.32 16.05
C ARG A 171 -10.59 -5.95 15.85
N LEU A 172 -10.91 -4.66 15.76
CA LEU A 172 -12.27 -4.19 15.50
C LEU A 172 -12.76 -4.63 14.11
N CYS A 173 -11.92 -4.49 13.08
CA CYS A 173 -12.27 -4.94 11.73
C CYS A 173 -12.61 -6.43 11.69
N GLN A 174 -11.81 -7.28 12.33
CA GLN A 174 -12.05 -8.72 12.41
C GLN A 174 -13.30 -9.07 13.22
N GLU A 175 -13.53 -8.40 14.34
CA GLU A 175 -14.70 -8.63 15.21
C GLU A 175 -16.02 -8.31 14.50
N TRP A 176 -16.02 -7.26 13.67
CA TRP A 176 -17.22 -6.74 13.02
C TRP A 176 -17.34 -7.11 11.53
N GLY A 177 -16.46 -7.99 11.03
CA GLY A 177 -16.49 -8.42 9.63
C GLY A 177 -16.18 -7.31 8.62
N ILE A 178 -15.47 -6.27 9.02
CA ILE A 178 -15.05 -5.16 8.15
C ILE A 178 -13.72 -5.54 7.50
N SER A 179 -13.75 -5.69 6.19
CA SER A 179 -12.56 -5.83 5.34
C SER A 179 -11.98 -4.45 5.02
N TYR A 180 -10.68 -4.41 4.70
CA TYR A 180 -10.04 -3.21 4.21
C TYR A 180 -9.01 -3.47 3.12
N HIS A 181 -8.83 -2.48 2.24
CA HIS A 181 -7.83 -2.48 1.17
C HIS A 181 -7.42 -1.05 0.83
N PHE A 182 -6.50 -0.89 -0.13
CA PHE A 182 -6.01 0.40 -0.57
C PHE A 182 -6.30 0.62 -2.05
N GLU A 183 -6.75 1.81 -2.40
CA GLU A 183 -6.93 2.24 -3.78
C GLU A 183 -6.00 3.40 -4.08
N HIS A 184 -5.39 3.39 -5.27
CA HIS A 184 -4.39 4.34 -5.70
C HIS A 184 -4.93 5.18 -6.85
N SER A 185 -4.96 6.50 -6.70
CA SER A 185 -5.36 7.42 -7.76
C SER A 185 -4.81 8.83 -7.53
N GLY A 186 -4.55 9.56 -8.63
CA GLY A 186 -4.12 10.96 -8.56
C GLY A 186 -2.85 11.20 -7.73
N GLY A 187 -1.92 10.23 -7.72
CA GLY A 187 -0.68 10.31 -6.94
C GLY A 187 -0.85 10.11 -5.43
N ARG A 188 -2.03 9.70 -4.97
CA ARG A 188 -2.32 9.39 -3.55
C ARG A 188 -2.94 8.01 -3.42
N HIS A 189 -2.99 7.49 -2.20
CA HIS A 189 -3.76 6.29 -1.88
C HIS A 189 -4.76 6.55 -0.76
N ARG A 190 -5.87 5.83 -0.80
CA ARG A 190 -6.92 5.87 0.23
C ARG A 190 -7.10 4.49 0.87
N LEU A 191 -7.43 4.49 2.15
CA LEU A 191 -7.91 3.30 2.84
C LEU A 191 -9.39 3.12 2.51
N VAL A 192 -9.81 1.94 2.09
CA VAL A 192 -11.22 1.61 1.84
C VAL A 192 -11.66 0.56 2.84
N LEU A 193 -12.75 0.83 3.56
CA LEU A 193 -13.41 -0.12 4.46
C LEU A 193 -14.66 -0.69 3.77
N SER A 194 -14.84 -2.01 3.81
CA SER A 194 -15.96 -2.70 3.16
C SER A 194 -16.46 -3.89 3.96
N ASP A 195 -17.76 -4.17 3.93
CA ASP A 195 -18.39 -5.32 4.59
C ASP A 195 -19.16 -6.24 3.61
N ALA A 196 -19.21 -5.86 2.33
CA ALA A 196 -19.93 -6.60 1.30
C ALA A 196 -19.17 -6.62 -0.04
N MET A 197 -19.44 -7.64 -0.86
CA MET A 197 -18.80 -7.79 -2.18
C MET A 197 -19.12 -6.64 -3.14
N GLY A 198 -20.28 -6.01 -3.00
CA GLY A 198 -20.67 -4.85 -3.82
C GLY A 198 -19.82 -3.59 -3.59
N ALA A 199 -18.95 -3.59 -2.57
CA ALA A 199 -18.06 -2.48 -2.28
C ALA A 199 -16.77 -2.45 -3.13
N TYR A 200 -16.45 -3.55 -3.82
CA TYR A 200 -15.28 -3.61 -4.70
C TYR A 200 -15.64 -3.03 -6.07
N GLU A 201 -14.83 -2.08 -6.53
CA GLU A 201 -15.00 -1.50 -7.86
C GLU A 201 -14.69 -2.56 -8.93
N THR A 202 -15.50 -2.57 -9.99
CA THR A 202 -15.14 -3.34 -11.18
C THR A 202 -14.00 -2.59 -11.87
N GLY A 203 -12.85 -3.24 -12.00
CA GLY A 203 -11.68 -2.66 -12.65
C GLY A 203 -11.93 -2.31 -14.11
N ASP A 204 -10.89 -1.78 -14.76
CA ASP A 204 -10.93 -1.40 -16.17
C ASP A 204 -11.47 -2.56 -17.03
N PRO A 205 -12.38 -2.29 -18.00
CA PRO A 205 -12.92 -3.30 -18.90
C PRO A 205 -11.87 -4.21 -19.55
N LEU A 206 -10.66 -3.71 -19.83
CA LEU A 206 -9.57 -4.50 -20.39
C LEU A 206 -9.13 -5.65 -19.47
N TYR A 207 -9.25 -5.47 -18.15
CA TYR A 207 -8.82 -6.43 -17.13
C TYR A 207 -9.96 -7.28 -16.56
N GLN A 208 -11.17 -7.14 -17.08
CA GLN A 208 -12.30 -7.99 -16.67
C GLN A 208 -12.17 -9.42 -17.22
N GLN A 209 -11.46 -9.58 -18.34
CA GLN A 209 -11.13 -10.88 -18.93
C GLN A 209 -9.65 -10.90 -19.26
N VAL A 210 -8.87 -11.70 -18.53
CA VAL A 210 -7.43 -11.87 -18.78
C VAL A 210 -7.19 -13.28 -19.30
N GLU A 211 -6.46 -13.40 -20.41
CA GLU A 211 -6.17 -14.68 -21.02
C GLU A 211 -5.19 -15.52 -20.18
N TYR A 212 -5.32 -16.84 -20.27
CA TYR A 212 -4.36 -17.79 -19.71
C TYR A 212 -3.53 -18.42 -20.82
N HIS A 213 -2.20 -18.35 -20.70
CA HIS A 213 -1.26 -19.01 -21.61
C HIS A 213 -0.20 -19.76 -20.82
N ALA A 214 -0.01 -21.05 -21.12
CA ALA A 214 1.01 -21.85 -20.45
C ALA A 214 2.43 -21.28 -20.68
N PRO A 215 3.39 -21.55 -19.78
CA PRO A 215 4.77 -21.07 -19.95
C PRO A 215 5.36 -21.47 -21.30
N GLY A 216 6.06 -20.53 -21.95
CA GLY A 216 6.73 -20.75 -23.26
C GLY A 216 6.12 -19.98 -24.43
N TRP A 217 4.91 -19.42 -24.26
CA TRP A 217 4.34 -18.46 -25.20
C TRP A 217 5.05 -17.10 -25.08
N LYS A 218 5.19 -16.40 -26.21
CA LYS A 218 5.69 -15.03 -26.30
C LYS A 218 4.65 -14.20 -27.02
N ILE A 219 3.76 -13.59 -26.25
CA ILE A 219 2.66 -12.76 -26.74
C ILE A 219 2.98 -11.33 -26.30
N ASP A 220 2.62 -10.36 -27.14
CA ASP A 220 2.78 -8.93 -26.89
C ASP A 220 1.52 -8.38 -26.20
N ALA A 221 1.17 -8.99 -25.08
CA ALA A 221 0.03 -8.64 -24.23
C ALA A 221 0.22 -9.25 -22.83
N GLU A 222 -0.45 -8.69 -21.82
CA GLU A 222 -0.48 -9.23 -20.46
C GLU A 222 -1.37 -10.48 -20.36
N TYR A 223 -0.90 -11.51 -19.63
CA TYR A 223 -1.64 -12.76 -19.46
C TYR A 223 -1.28 -13.49 -18.16
N ILE A 224 -2.16 -14.39 -17.72
CA ILE A 224 -1.90 -15.32 -16.61
C ILE A 224 -1.15 -16.54 -17.14
N HIS A 225 0.00 -16.86 -16.55
CA HIS A 225 0.83 -17.99 -17.00
C HIS A 225 0.88 -19.18 -16.03
N SER A 226 0.23 -19.06 -14.87
CA SER A 226 0.15 -20.12 -13.88
C SER A 226 -1.17 -20.02 -13.11
N PHE A 227 -1.83 -21.16 -12.94
CA PHE A 227 -3.05 -21.27 -12.14
C PHE A 227 -2.96 -22.58 -11.34
N VAL A 228 -2.90 -22.47 -10.02
CA VAL A 228 -2.69 -23.61 -9.12
C VAL A 228 -3.78 -23.61 -8.05
N PRO A 229 -4.88 -24.36 -8.25
CA PRO A 229 -5.89 -24.55 -7.22
C PRO A 229 -5.30 -25.27 -6.01
N ALA A 230 -5.59 -24.76 -4.82
CA ALA A 230 -5.21 -25.38 -3.56
C ALA A 230 -6.47 -25.65 -2.72
N HIS A 231 -6.47 -26.78 -2.01
CA HIS A 231 -7.54 -27.17 -1.10
C HIS A 231 -6.96 -27.50 0.27
N SER A 232 -7.62 -27.04 1.33
CA SER A 232 -7.22 -27.28 2.71
C SER A 232 -8.45 -27.65 3.56
N LEU A 233 -8.28 -28.58 4.50
CA LEU A 233 -9.31 -28.89 5.48
C LEU A 233 -9.50 -27.70 6.44
N THR A 234 -10.74 -27.31 6.70
CA THR A 234 -11.10 -26.20 7.61
C THR A 234 -12.21 -26.61 8.57
N SER A 235 -12.42 -25.82 9.63
CA SER A 235 -13.54 -26.02 10.56
C SER A 235 -14.88 -25.74 9.88
N GLY A 236 -15.85 -26.65 10.01
CA GLY A 236 -17.18 -26.51 9.41
C GLY A 236 -18.19 -25.72 10.26
N ALA A 237 -17.91 -25.44 11.53
CA ALA A 237 -18.80 -24.72 12.43
C ALA A 237 -18.03 -23.98 13.54
N TYR A 238 -18.61 -22.87 13.99
CA TYR A 238 -18.17 -22.09 15.14
C TYR A 238 -19.38 -21.81 16.04
N ALA A 239 -19.21 -21.93 17.35
CA ALA A 239 -20.25 -21.64 18.34
C ALA A 239 -19.64 -20.89 19.53
N THR A 240 -20.33 -19.86 20.00
CA THR A 240 -19.95 -19.04 21.16
C THR A 240 -21.15 -18.84 22.09
N ARG A 241 -20.88 -18.50 23.35
CA ARG A 241 -21.90 -18.20 24.37
C ARG A 241 -21.39 -17.06 25.24
N ASP A 242 -22.28 -16.15 25.59
CA ASP A 242 -22.05 -15.07 26.54
C ASP A 242 -23.09 -15.11 27.67
N TYR A 243 -22.92 -14.30 28.70
CA TYR A 243 -23.78 -14.23 29.89
C TYR A 243 -24.24 -12.80 30.16
N ASP A 244 -25.55 -12.62 30.32
CA ASP A 244 -26.21 -11.38 30.76
C ASP A 244 -26.68 -11.58 32.21
N TYR A 245 -26.27 -10.68 33.12
CA TYR A 245 -26.32 -10.87 34.58
C TYR A 245 -27.53 -10.24 35.28
#